data_AF-A0A4C1TK91-F1
#
_entry.id   AF-A0A4C1TK91-F1
#
_cell.length_a   1.000
_cell.length_b   1.000
_cell.length_c   1.000
_cell.angle_alpha   90.00
_cell.angle_beta   90.00
_cell.angle_gamma   90.00
#
_symmetry.space_group_name_H-M   'P 1'
#
loop_
_entity.id
_entity.type
_entity.pdbx_description
1 polymer ?
#
loop_
_entity_poly.entity_id
_entity_poly.type
_entity_poly.pdbx_seq_one_letter_code
_entity_poly.pdbx_strand_id
1 'polypeptide(L)'
;MIETDKRATYQQIQTNLGVGMSHVHKIHHKHLAVRKLCLRWTPYTLTETQKLRSVNWCREMMQTFAGGDSYAVYYMVTGDKSWVYWYDPKRQSARWVFPIERFLLV
;
A
#
# COMPACT_ATOMS: atom_id res chain seq x y z
N MET A 1 18.54 8.45 -1.10
CA MET A 1 17.63 9.06 -0.11
C MET A 1 16.19 8.60 -0.29
N ILE A 2 15.54 8.84 -1.43
CA ILE A 2 14.15 8.38 -1.68
C ILE A 2 14.07 6.86 -1.88
N GLU A 3 15.11 6.26 -2.46
CA GLU A 3 15.24 4.80 -2.57
C GLU A 3 15.32 4.13 -1.18
N THR A 4 15.99 4.79 -0.23
CA THR A 4 16.18 4.31 1.14
C THR A 4 14.95 4.58 2.02
N ASP A 5 14.39 5.79 1.92
CA ASP A 5 13.16 6.19 2.62
C ASP A 5 12.13 6.74 1.62
N LYS A 6 11.21 5.87 1.22
CA LYS A 6 10.10 6.22 0.33
C LYS A 6 9.05 7.14 1.00
N ARG A 7 9.13 7.42 2.31
CA ARG A 7 8.17 8.28 3.03
C ARG A 7 8.66 9.71 3.25
N ALA A 8 9.92 10.00 2.93
CA ALA A 8 10.54 11.31 3.13
C ALA A 8 9.66 12.48 2.65
N THR A 9 9.52 13.50 3.48
CA THR A 9 8.78 14.72 3.17
C THR A 9 9.64 15.70 2.37
N TYR A 10 9.00 16.61 1.63
CA TYR A 10 9.73 17.63 0.87
C TYR A 10 10.64 18.50 1.75
N GLN A 11 10.22 18.81 2.98
CA GLN A 11 11.03 19.56 3.94
C GLN A 11 12.28 18.78 4.36
N GLN A 12 12.14 17.49 4.68
CA GLN A 12 13.29 16.64 4.99
C GLN A 12 14.25 16.57 3.80
N ILE A 13 13.72 16.49 2.58
CA ILE A 13 14.53 16.44 1.37
C ILE A 13 15.29 17.75 1.14
N GLN A 14 14.61 18.88 1.33
CA GLN A 14 15.23 20.21 1.26
C GLN A 14 16.34 20.38 2.29
N THR A 15 16.07 20.03 3.56
CA THR A 15 17.05 20.18 4.65
C THR A 15 18.26 19.27 4.44
N ASN A 16 18.06 18.03 4.01
CA ASN A 16 19.14 17.07 3.81
C ASN A 16 20.03 17.43 2.60
N LEU A 17 19.45 17.99 1.53
CA LEU A 17 20.20 18.35 0.32
C LEU A 17 20.72 19.79 0.35
N GLY A 18 20.18 20.66 1.20
CA GLY A 18 20.48 22.09 1.20
C GLY A 18 19.96 22.83 -0.04
N VAL A 19 18.98 22.24 -0.75
CA VAL A 19 18.53 22.70 -2.07
C VAL A 19 17.13 23.34 -1.96
N GLY A 20 16.92 24.47 -2.63
CA GLY A 20 15.63 25.16 -2.63
C GLY A 20 14.47 24.30 -3.19
N MET A 21 13.26 24.50 -2.66
CA MET A 21 12.06 23.72 -2.99
C MET A 21 11.75 23.62 -4.50
N SER A 22 12.02 24.67 -5.27
CA SER A 22 11.82 24.68 -6.72
C SER A 22 12.72 23.67 -7.43
N HIS A 23 13.97 23.54 -7.00
CA HIS A 23 14.93 22.58 -7.52
C HIS A 23 14.57 21.16 -7.09
N VAL A 24 14.17 20.98 -5.83
CA VAL A 24 13.66 19.70 -5.33
C VAL A 24 12.49 19.21 -6.19
N HIS A 25 11.54 20.07 -6.53
CA HIS A 25 10.40 19.71 -7.38
C HIS A 25 10.83 19.35 -8.81
N LYS A 26 11.76 20.11 -9.41
CA LYS A 26 12.32 19.82 -10.74
C LYS A 26 13.03 18.46 -10.76
N ILE A 27 13.85 18.16 -9.76
CA ILE A 27 14.60 16.89 -9.66
C ILE A 27 13.64 15.71 -9.55
N HIS A 28 12.66 15.78 -8.66
CA HIS A 28 11.69 14.69 -8.50
C HIS A 28 10.89 14.39 -9.76
N HIS A 29 10.33 15.42 -10.40
CA HIS A 29 9.37 15.21 -11.49
C HIS A 29 10.01 15.16 -12.87
N LYS A 30 11.07 15.93 -13.13
CA LYS A 30 11.72 15.97 -14.45
C LYS A 30 12.90 15.01 -14.57
N HIS A 31 13.71 14.88 -13.52
CA HIS A 31 14.94 14.07 -13.58
C HIS A 31 14.72 12.64 -13.10
N LEU A 32 13.96 12.45 -12.01
CA LEU A 32 13.69 11.14 -11.42
C LEU A 32 12.32 10.56 -11.85
N ALA A 33 11.43 11.40 -12.38
CA ALA A 33 10.05 11.06 -12.75
C ALA A 33 9.24 10.34 -11.65
N VAL A 34 9.61 10.52 -10.38
CA VAL A 34 8.94 9.90 -9.24
C VAL A 34 7.66 10.65 -8.89
N ARG A 35 6.68 9.91 -8.35
CA ARG A 35 5.41 10.48 -7.87
C ARG A 35 5.15 10.02 -6.45
N LYS A 36 4.51 10.89 -5.65
CA LYS A 36 4.04 10.53 -4.32
C LYS A 36 2.63 9.94 -4.42
N LEU A 37 2.50 8.63 -4.21
CA LEU A 37 1.24 7.89 -4.29
C LEU A 37 0.83 7.40 -2.91
N CYS A 38 -0.45 7.54 -2.58
CA CYS A 38 -1.03 6.90 -1.41
C CYS A 38 -1.18 5.41 -1.73
N LEU A 39 -0.20 4.61 -1.31
CA LEU A 39 -0.29 3.15 -1.43
C LEU A 39 -1.39 2.61 -0.51
N ARG A 40 -1.93 1.44 -0.88
CA ARG A 40 -2.98 0.74 -0.14
C ARG A 40 -2.67 0.73 1.35
N TRP A 41 -3.63 1.16 2.15
CA TRP A 41 -3.51 1.18 3.60
C TRP A 41 -3.41 -0.28 4.07
N THR A 42 -2.29 -0.65 4.69
CA THR A 42 -2.18 -1.90 5.43
C THR A 42 -2.60 -1.59 6.87
N PRO A 43 -3.79 -2.05 7.32
CA PRO A 43 -4.34 -1.66 8.61
C PRO A 43 -3.47 -2.04 9.80
N TYR A 44 -2.71 -3.12 9.63
CA TYR A 44 -1.96 -3.73 10.70
C TYR A 44 -0.70 -4.40 10.14
N THR A 45 0.42 -4.24 10.84
CA THR A 45 1.61 -5.04 10.60
C THR A 45 1.35 -6.42 11.19
N LEU A 46 0.89 -7.36 10.36
CA LEU A 46 0.62 -8.73 10.79
C LEU A 46 1.88 -9.38 11.35
N THR A 47 1.76 -10.04 12.50
CA THR A 47 2.82 -10.89 13.04
C THR A 47 3.02 -12.11 12.13
N GLU A 48 4.20 -12.72 12.15
CA GLU A 48 4.48 -13.93 11.36
C GLU A 48 3.48 -15.06 11.67
N THR A 49 3.05 -15.17 12.93
CA THR A 49 2.01 -16.12 13.34
C THR A 49 0.64 -15.82 12.74
N GLN A 50 0.25 -14.55 12.62
CA GLN A 50 -1.01 -14.15 11.97
C GLN A 50 -0.95 -14.39 10.46
N LYS A 51 0.20 -14.13 9.82
CA LYS A 51 0.41 -14.44 8.40
C LYS A 51 0.28 -15.94 8.14
N LEU A 52 0.95 -16.76 8.96
CA LEU A 52 0.89 -18.22 8.84
C LEU A 52 -0.55 -18.71 9.04
N ARG A 53 -1.26 -18.20 10.04
CA ARG A 53 -2.67 -18.52 10.27
C ARG A 53 -3.54 -18.16 9.07
N SER A 54 -3.32 -16.98 8.47
CA SER A 54 -4.06 -16.56 7.28
C SER A 54 -3.80 -17.48 6.09
N VAL A 55 -2.55 -17.90 5.86
CA VAL A 55 -2.20 -18.82 4.76
C VAL A 55 -2.82 -20.19 4.98
N ASN A 56 -2.76 -20.72 6.20
CA ASN A 56 -3.36 -22.01 6.54
C ASN A 56 -4.88 -21.98 6.35
N TRP A 57 -5.54 -20.93 6.84
CA TRP A 57 -6.99 -20.74 6.65
C TRP A 57 -7.38 -20.69 5.17
N CYS A 58 -6.64 -19.94 4.35
CA CYS A 58 -6.89 -19.91 2.91
C CYS A 58 -6.72 -21.28 2.26
N ARG A 59 -5.69 -22.04 2.66
CA ARG A 59 -5.46 -23.40 2.15
C ARG A 59 -6.60 -24.34 2.51
N GLU A 60 -7.05 -24.29 3.76
CA GLU A 60 -8.17 -25.10 4.24
C GLU A 60 -9.46 -24.74 3.48
N MET A 61 -9.80 -23.45 3.35
CA MET A 61 -10.97 -23.04 2.57
C MET A 61 -10.88 -23.49 1.10
N MET A 62 -9.72 -23.38 0.45
CA MET A 62 -9.55 -23.87 -0.93
C MET A 62 -9.83 -25.37 -1.04
N GLN A 63 -9.39 -26.17 -0.06
CA GLN A 63 -9.68 -27.61 -0.04
C GLN A 63 -11.16 -27.89 0.22
N THR A 64 -11.76 -27.21 1.20
CA THR A 64 -13.17 -27.39 1.58
C THR A 64 -14.14 -27.05 0.45
N PHE A 65 -13.83 -26.04 -0.37
CA PHE A 65 -14.69 -25.60 -1.47
C PHE A 65 -14.26 -26.14 -2.84
N ALA A 66 -13.37 -27.14 -2.89
CA ALA A 66 -12.84 -27.71 -4.14
C ALA A 66 -12.32 -26.62 -5.11
N GLY A 67 -11.58 -25.64 -4.59
CA GLY A 67 -11.08 -24.51 -5.37
C GLY A 67 -12.13 -23.47 -5.78
N GLY A 68 -13.37 -23.59 -5.28
CA GLY A 68 -14.49 -22.70 -5.62
C GLY A 68 -15.61 -23.40 -6.42
N ASP A 69 -15.43 -24.65 -6.82
CA ASP A 69 -16.40 -25.41 -7.62
C ASP A 69 -17.57 -25.96 -6.78
N SER A 70 -17.47 -25.91 -5.45
CA SER A 70 -18.53 -26.36 -4.55
C SER A 70 -19.68 -25.36 -4.46
N TYR A 71 -20.91 -25.84 -4.64
CA TYR A 71 -22.14 -25.07 -4.43
C TYR A 71 -22.28 -24.50 -3.00
N ALA A 72 -21.51 -25.02 -2.04
CA ALA A 72 -21.49 -24.55 -0.66
C ALA A 72 -21.05 -23.08 -0.52
N VAL A 73 -20.30 -22.54 -1.49
CA VAL A 73 -19.93 -21.10 -1.50
C VAL A 73 -21.18 -20.21 -1.63
N TYR A 74 -22.21 -20.65 -2.34
CA TYR A 74 -23.43 -19.87 -2.56
C TYR A 74 -24.24 -19.65 -1.28
N TYR A 75 -24.12 -20.57 -0.31
CA TYR A 75 -24.81 -20.46 0.98
C TYR A 75 -24.05 -19.62 2.01
N MET A 76 -22.84 -19.15 1.69
CA MET A 76 -22.04 -18.32 2.58
C MET A 76 -22.52 -16.87 2.53
N VAL A 77 -23.21 -16.43 3.58
CA VAL A 77 -23.54 -15.01 3.78
C VAL A 77 -22.47 -14.37 4.66
N THR A 78 -21.78 -13.37 4.13
CA THR A 78 -20.79 -12.57 4.88
C THR A 78 -21.31 -11.15 5.06
N GLY A 79 -21.16 -10.59 6.26
CA GLY A 79 -21.46 -9.18 6.53
C GLY A 79 -20.32 -8.55 7.31
N ASP A 80 -19.90 -7.37 6.88
CA ASP A 80 -18.93 -6.53 7.61
C ASP A 80 -19.50 -5.12 7.80
N LYS A 81 -19.04 -4.43 8.85
CA LYS A 81 -19.45 -3.06 9.16
C LYS A 81 -18.32 -2.12 8.80
N SER A 82 -18.53 -1.32 7.75
CA SER A 82 -17.63 -0.23 7.40
C SER A 82 -18.07 1.09 8.04
N TRP A 83 -17.12 1.82 8.62
CA TRP A 83 -17.35 3.19 9.08
C TRP A 83 -17.00 4.15 7.94
N VAL A 84 -17.97 4.94 7.49
CA VAL A 84 -17.74 5.99 6.49
C VAL A 84 -17.43 7.29 7.22
N TYR A 85 -16.17 7.71 7.19
CA TYR A 85 -15.71 8.97 7.78
C TYR A 85 -15.63 10.07 6.71
N TRP A 86 -15.96 11.31 7.09
CA TRP A 86 -15.93 12.47 6.15
C TRP A 86 -14.51 12.86 5.71
N TYR A 87 -13.49 12.56 6.53
CA TYR A 87 -12.10 12.87 6.24
C TYR A 87 -11.33 11.62 5.78
N ASP A 88 -10.51 11.75 4.74
CA ASP A 88 -9.67 10.64 4.26
C ASP A 88 -8.24 10.72 4.83
N PRO A 89 -7.87 9.89 5.84
CA PRO A 89 -6.53 9.89 6.42
C PRO A 89 -5.45 9.37 5.45
N LYS A 90 -5.81 8.84 4.27
CA LYS A 90 -4.87 8.20 3.32
C LYS A 90 -3.78 9.14 2.81
N ARG A 91 -3.94 10.47 2.88
CA ARG A 91 -2.91 11.42 2.44
C ARG A 91 -1.60 11.28 3.22
N GLN A 92 -1.65 10.80 4.47
CA GLN A 92 -0.46 10.61 5.31
C GLN A 92 0.35 9.35 4.95
N SER A 93 -0.26 8.35 4.29
CA SER A 93 0.43 7.11 3.91
C SER A 93 1.15 7.19 2.55
N ALA A 94 1.21 8.39 1.97
CA ALA A 94 1.80 8.62 0.66
C ALA A 94 3.30 8.29 0.64
N ARG A 95 3.72 7.43 -0.30
CA ARG A 95 5.11 7.05 -0.53
C ARG A 95 5.55 7.46 -1.94
N TRP A 96 6.84 7.70 -2.11
CA TRP A 96 7.46 7.89 -3.41
C TRP A 96 7.51 6.58 -4.18
N VAL A 97 7.04 6.62 -5.43
CA VAL A 97 6.98 5.49 -6.35
C VAL A 97 7.73 5.87 -7.62
N PHE A 98 8.63 4.98 -8.05
CA PHE A 98 9.35 5.11 -9.31
C PHE A 98 8.48 4.69 -10.50
N PRO A 99 8.71 5.23 -11.70
CA PRO A 99 7.94 4.86 -12.90
C PRO A 99 7.86 3.35 -13.14
N ILE A 100 8.95 2.63 -12.88
CA ILE A 100 9.03 1.17 -13.08
C ILE A 100 8.21 0.38 -12.08
N GLU A 101 8.12 0.85 -10.83
CA GLU A 101 7.35 0.19 -9.76
C GLU A 101 5.85 0.44 -9.90
N ARG A 102 5.46 1.43 -10.73
CA ARG A 102 4.05 1.80 -10.93
C ARG A 102 3.21 0.66 -11.50
N PHE A 103 3.80 -0.21 -12.32
CA PHE A 103 3.12 -1.36 -12.93
C PHE A 103 2.91 -2.54 -11.96
N LEU A 104 3.67 -2.59 -10.87
CA LEU A 104 3.55 -3.62 -9.83
C LEU A 104 2.49 -3.28 -8.77
N LEU A 105 1.82 -2.13 -8.91
CA LEU A 105 0.87 -1.57 -7.95
C LEU A 105 -0.57 -1.53 -8.46
N VAL A 106 -0.83 -2.11 -9.65
CA VAL A 106 -2.16 -2.29 -10.25
C VAL A 106 -2.64 -3.71 -9.97
#